data_AF-A0A533VIU3-F1
#
_entry.id   AF-A0A533VIU3-F1
#
_cell.length_a   1.000
_cell.length_b   1.000
_cell.length_c   1.000
_cell.angle_alpha   90.00
_cell.angle_beta   90.00
_cell.angle_gamma   90.00
#
_symmetry.space_group_name_H-M   'P 1'
#
loop_
_entity.id
_entity.type
_entity.pdbx_description
1 polymer ?
#
loop_
_entity_poly.entity_id
_entity_poly.type
_entity_poly.pdbx_seq_one_letter_code
_entity_poly.pdbx_strand_id
1 'polypeptide(L)' 'MSEGKFRREQVYGRIGEITAGLKPGRERDDEITVFHNPGLTLEDVASGYKAYQKAKQLGLGREVPDPFA' A
#
# COMPACT_ATOMS: atom_id res chain seq x y z
N MET A 1 -13.20 -4.37 -25.99
CA MET A 1 -11.85 -4.19 -26.57
C MET A 1 -11.25 -2.94 -25.94
N SER A 2 -9.95 -2.90 -25.64
CA SER A 2 -9.30 -1.68 -25.12
C SER A 2 -9.02 -0.70 -26.27
N GLU A 3 -9.17 0.60 -26.04
CA GLU A 3 -8.97 1.65 -27.05
C GLU A 3 -7.49 1.87 -27.43
N GLY A 4 -6.55 1.11 -26.86
CA GLY A 4 -5.11 1.21 -27.15
C GLY A 4 -4.43 2.50 -26.68
N LYS A 5 -5.14 3.39 -25.97
CA LYS A 5 -4.67 4.72 -25.55
C LYS A 5 -3.62 4.72 -24.43
N PHE A 6 -3.47 3.60 -23.71
CA PHE A 6 -2.52 3.46 -22.61
C PHE A 6 -1.86 2.09 -22.66
N ARG A 7 -0.53 2.07 -22.58
CA ARG A 7 0.30 0.86 -22.63
C ARG A 7 1.10 0.69 -21.34
N ARG A 8 1.49 -0.54 -21.03
CA ARG A 8 2.16 -0.87 -19.77
C ARG A 8 3.51 -0.16 -19.62
N GLU A 9 4.18 0.11 -20.72
CA GLU A 9 5.47 0.80 -20.77
C GLU A 9 5.35 2.30 -20.42
N GLN A 10 4.14 2.86 -20.45
CA GLN A 10 3.86 4.23 -20.01
C GLN A 10 3.69 4.33 -18.49
N VAL A 11 3.64 3.21 -17.77
CA VAL A 11 3.62 3.21 -16.31
C VAL A 11 5.01 3.55 -15.80
N TYR A 12 5.15 4.72 -15.19
CA TYR A 12 6.42 5.22 -14.64
C TYR A 12 7.07 4.24 -13.63
N GLY A 13 6.27 3.68 -12.73
CA GLY A 13 6.75 2.73 -11.74
C GLY A 13 5.68 2.30 -10.76
N ARG A 14 6.06 1.40 -9.86
CA ARG A 14 5.27 0.96 -8.71
C ARG A 14 5.56 1.84 -7.50
N ILE A 15 4.59 1.99 -6.61
CA ILE A 15 4.73 2.79 -5.38
C ILE A 15 5.89 2.32 -4.48
N GLY A 16 6.19 1.01 -4.50
CA GLY A 16 7.33 0.43 -3.78
C GLY A 16 8.69 0.96 -4.26
N GLU A 17 8.85 1.24 -5.56
CA GLU A 17 10.11 1.78 -6.10
C GLU A 17 10.33 3.22 -5.64
N ILE A 18 9.27 4.02 -5.56
CA ILE A 18 9.33 5.41 -5.10
C ILE A 18 9.58 5.46 -3.59
N THR A 19 8.82 4.68 -2.81
CA THR A 19 8.96 4.64 -1.34
C THR A 19 10.30 4.08 -0.87
N ALA A 20 10.92 3.19 -1.65
CA ALA A 20 12.27 2.68 -1.40
C ALA A 20 13.39 3.62 -1.88
N GLY A 21 13.07 4.76 -2.51
CA GLY A 21 14.05 5.69 -3.06
C GLY A 21 14.76 5.19 -4.33
N LEU A 22 14.25 4.13 -4.96
CA LEU A 22 14.80 3.57 -6.20
C LEU A 22 14.39 4.39 -7.43
N LYS A 23 13.30 5.15 -7.33
CA LYS A 23 12.85 6.12 -8.33
C LYS A 23 12.43 7.42 -7.64
N PRO A 24 12.67 8.59 -8.26
CA PRO A 24 12.11 9.83 -7.73
C PRO A 24 10.58 9.80 -7.79
N GLY A 25 9.96 10.56 -6.89
CA GLY A 25 8.52 10.80 -6.91
C GLY A 25 8.18 11.92 -7.90
N ARG A 26 7.35 12.85 -7.45
CA ARG A 26 7.16 14.13 -8.13
C ARG A 26 8.46 14.96 -8.06
N GLU A 27 8.89 15.52 -9.17
CA GLU A 27 10.14 16.29 -9.26
C GLU A 27 9.91 17.78 -9.50
N ARG A 28 8.73 18.16 -10.02
CA ARG A 28 8.35 19.57 -10.24
C ARG A 28 6.90 19.84 -9.85
N ASP A 29 6.64 21.10 -9.52
CA ASP A 29 5.31 21.57 -9.10
C ASP A 29 4.27 21.53 -10.22
N ASP A 30 4.71 21.62 -11.48
CA ASP A 30 3.86 21.63 -12.67
C ASP A 30 3.43 20.24 -13.15
N GLU A 31 3.96 19.17 -12.57
CA GLU A 31 3.64 17.80 -12.98
C GLU A 31 2.21 17.39 -12.58
N ILE A 32 1.55 16.62 -13.44
CA ILE A 32 0.31 15.93 -13.07
C ILE A 32 0.65 14.46 -12.91
N THR A 33 0.54 13.94 -11.68
CA THR A 33 0.82 12.54 -11.36
C THR A 33 -0.47 11.79 -11.07
N VAL A 34 -0.59 10.58 -11.62
CA VAL A 34 -1.74 9.70 -11.39
C VAL A 34 -1.24 8.43 -10.70
N PHE A 35 -1.82 8.13 -9.54
CA PHE A 35 -1.59 6.89 -8.84
C PHE A 35 -2.88 6.06 -8.87
N HIS A 36 -2.75 4.79 -9.25
CA HIS A 36 -3.84 3.83 -9.22
C HIS A 36 -3.42 2.64 -8.36
N ASN A 37 -4.18 2.39 -7.30
CA ASN A 37 -4.02 1.22 -6.44
C ASN A 37 -5.33 0.44 -6.43
N PRO A 38 -5.38 -0.80 -6.96
CA PRO A 38 -6.56 -1.65 -6.83
C PRO A 38 -6.72 -2.25 -5.42
N GLY A 39 -5.75 -2.04 -4.52
CA GLY A 39 -5.65 -2.65 -3.20
C GLY A 39 -4.66 -3.82 -3.20
N LEU A 40 -3.87 -3.95 -2.12
CA LEU A 40 -2.92 -5.04 -1.92
C LEU A 40 -3.09 -5.64 -0.52
N THR A 41 -3.27 -6.96 -0.43
CA THR A 41 -3.41 -7.68 0.85
C THR A 41 -2.24 -7.41 1.83
N LEU A 42 -1.05 -7.12 1.30
CA LEU A 42 0.10 -6.76 2.13
C LEU A 42 -0.13 -5.48 2.94
N GLU A 43 -0.82 -4.49 2.37
CA GLU A 43 -1.13 -3.21 3.03
C GLU A 43 -2.07 -3.43 4.22
N ASP A 44 -3.04 -4.33 4.06
CA ASP A 44 -3.99 -4.70 5.12
C ASP A 44 -3.28 -5.43 6.27
N VAL A 45 -2.45 -6.42 5.96
CA VAL A 45 -1.72 -7.19 6.99
C VAL A 45 -0.73 -6.28 7.74
N ALA A 46 0.01 -5.43 7.04
CA ALA A 46 0.95 -4.50 7.66
C ALA A 46 0.22 -3.51 8.61
N SER A 47 -0.90 -2.96 8.15
CA SER A 47 -1.72 -2.03 8.94
C SER A 47 -2.34 -2.71 10.15
N GLY A 48 -2.92 -3.91 9.96
CA GLY A 48 -3.51 -4.72 11.03
C GLY A 48 -2.49 -5.11 12.08
N TYR A 49 -1.30 -5.56 11.68
CA TYR A 49 -0.22 -5.90 12.60
C TYR A 49 0.22 -4.68 13.43
N LYS A 50 0.39 -3.51 12.80
CA LYS A 50 0.76 -2.28 13.51
C LYS A 50 -0.31 -1.86 14.52
N ALA A 51 -1.59 -1.93 14.13
CA ALA A 51 -2.71 -1.65 15.02
C ALA A 51 -2.75 -2.63 16.20
N TYR A 52 -2.57 -3.93 15.93
CA TYR A 52 -2.50 -4.97 16.96
C TYR A 52 -1.38 -4.73 17.96
N GLN A 53 -0.15 -4.45 17.49
CA GLN A 53 0.98 -4.16 18.37
C GLN A 53 0.71 -2.92 19.25
N LYS A 54 0.09 -1.88 18.68
CA LYS A 54 -0.27 -0.67 19.43
C LYS A 54 -1.34 -0.95 20.48
N ALA A 55 -2.36 -1.77 20.15
CA ALA A 55 -3.38 -2.18 21.09
C ALA A 55 -2.78 -2.93 22.30
N LYS A 56 -1.86 -3.87 22.06
CA LYS A 56 -1.13 -4.57 23.14
C LYS A 56 -0.38 -3.61 24.06
N GLN A 57 0.35 -2.64 23.51
CA GLN A 57 1.09 -1.65 24.29
C GLN A 57 0.18 -0.77 25.17
N LEU A 58 -1.06 -0.55 24.74
CA LEU A 58 -2.05 0.25 25.46
C LEU A 58 -2.94 -0.57 26.39
N GLY A 59 -2.76 -1.90 26.46
CA GLY A 59 -3.66 -2.78 27.22
C GLY A 59 -5.09 -2.84 26.66
N LEU A 60 -5.24 -2.63 25.35
CA LEU A 60 -6.52 -2.67 24.65
C LEU A 60 -6.76 -4.04 24.00
N GLY A 61 -8.02 -4.44 23.92
CA GLY A 61 -8.46 -5.70 23.30
C GLY A 61 -8.91 -6.75 24.31
N ARG A 62 -9.21 -7.95 23.82
CA ARG A 62 -9.66 -9.09 24.61
C ARG A 62 -9.14 -10.38 23.99
N GLU A 63 -8.55 -11.25 24.81
CA GLU A 63 -8.21 -12.61 24.40
C GLU A 63 -9.49 -13.42 24.19
N VAL A 64 -9.54 -14.15 23.08
CA VAL A 64 -10.65 -15.04 22.73
C VAL A 64 -10.12 -16.47 22.63
N PRO A 65 -10.91 -17.49 23.02
CA PRO A 65 -10.52 -18.89 22.84
C PRO A 65 -10.20 -19.15 21.36
N ASP A 66 -9.18 -19.97 21.11
CA ASP A 66 -8.90 -20.45 19.75
C ASP A 66 -10.06 -21.36 19.31
N PRO A 67 -10.80 -21.00 18.24
CA PRO A 67 -11.93 -21.80 17.77
C PRO A 67 -11.50 -23.12 17.12
N PHE A 68 -10.19 -23.33 16.91
CA PHE A 68 -9.62 -24.52 16.27
C PHE A 68 -8.66 -25.30 17.17
N ALA A 69 -8.49 -24.89 18.44
CA ALA A 69 -7.78 -25.67 19.46
C ALA A 69 -8.62 -26.85 19.98
#